data_AF-A0A5M9GZC0-F1
#
_entry.id   AF-A0A5M9GZC0-F1
#
_cell.length_a   1.000
_cell.length_b   1.000
_cell.length_c   1.000
_cell.angle_alpha   90.00
_cell.angle_beta   90.00
_cell.angle_gamma   90.00
#
_symmetry.space_group_name_H-M   'P 1'
#
loop_
_entity.id
_entity.type
_entity.pdbx_description
1 polymer ?
#
loop_
_entity_poly.entity_id
_entity_poly.type
_entity_poly.pdbx_seq_one_letter_code
_entity_poly.pdbx_strand_id
1 'polypeptide(L)'
;MKSNVIRHRMAVYERVTYQNGFGREIPPDLEFVKIYFDQKGCGHLTEKFYNEQSRSGWKNARGGKVRNWKEAASEWIFYNR
;
A
#
# COMPACT_ATOMS: atom_id res chain seq x y z
N MET A 1 28.18 20.81 24.84
CA MET A 1 27.84 19.89 25.95
C MET A 1 26.33 19.75 26.01
N LYS A 2 25.83 18.50 25.94
CA LYS A 2 24.52 17.97 26.40
C LYS A 2 23.27 18.74 25.93
N SER A 3 22.37 18.14 25.15
CA SER A 3 21.41 17.23 25.76
C SER A 3 20.78 16.23 24.76
N ASN A 4 21.01 14.94 25.03
CA ASN A 4 20.43 13.76 24.36
C ASN A 4 19.03 13.45 24.94
N VAL A 5 18.04 14.34 24.79
CA VAL A 5 16.70 14.14 25.41
C VAL A 5 15.53 14.27 24.43
N ILE A 6 15.77 14.07 23.12
CA ILE A 6 14.68 13.90 22.15
C ILE A 6 14.85 12.56 21.42
N ARG A 7 14.98 11.47 22.19
CA ARG A 7 15.06 10.10 21.64
C ARG A 7 14.00 9.14 22.20
N HIS A 8 12.95 9.64 22.87
CA HIS A 8 12.07 8.71 23.61
C HIS A 8 10.56 8.98 23.59
N ARG A 9 10.03 9.90 22.77
CA ARG A 9 8.57 10.19 22.81
C ARG A 9 7.83 10.48 21.50
N MET A 10 8.39 10.16 20.32
CA MET A 10 7.69 10.40 19.03
C MET A 10 7.73 9.17 18.13
N ALA A 11 7.20 8.04 18.60
CA ALA A 11 7.02 6.82 17.80
C ALA A 11 5.64 6.74 17.10
N VAL A 12 4.82 7.79 17.16
CA VAL A 12 3.41 7.76 16.70
C VAL A 12 3.06 8.91 15.75
N TYR A 13 4.03 9.67 15.24
CA TYR A 13 3.74 10.51 14.07
C TYR A 13 3.93 9.65 12.83
N GLU A 14 2.80 9.16 12.31
CA GLU A 14 2.67 8.58 10.98
C GLU A 14 3.49 9.41 10.00
N ARG A 15 4.43 8.74 9.30
CA ARG A 15 4.99 9.35 8.11
C ARG A 15 3.81 9.54 7.16
N VAL A 16 3.39 10.78 6.94
CA VAL A 16 2.60 11.13 5.76
C VAL A 16 3.49 10.79 4.57
N THR A 17 3.38 9.57 4.07
CA THR A 17 4.07 9.15 2.86
C THR A 17 3.34 9.84 1.73
N TYR A 18 3.92 10.92 1.21
CA TYR A 18 3.41 11.58 0.02
C TYR A 18 3.37 10.57 -1.13
N GLN A 19 2.17 10.09 -1.43
CA GLN A 19 1.91 9.20 -2.56
C GLN A 19 1.94 10.08 -3.81
N ASN A 20 2.97 9.93 -4.64
CA ASN A 20 3.07 10.69 -5.91
C ASN A 20 2.17 10.10 -7.01
N GLY A 21 1.43 9.03 -6.72
CA GLY A 21 0.52 8.38 -7.64
C GLY A 21 1.18 7.42 -8.64
N PHE A 22 2.49 7.17 -8.57
CA PHE A 22 3.18 6.23 -9.48
C PHE A 22 3.05 4.76 -9.09
N GLY A 23 2.44 4.47 -7.94
CA GLY A 23 2.19 3.09 -7.51
C GLY A 23 3.31 2.47 -6.69
N ARG A 24 4.38 3.22 -6.36
CA ARG A 24 5.63 2.67 -5.81
C ARG A 24 5.71 2.75 -4.28
N GLU A 25 4.80 3.49 -3.67
CA GLU A 25 4.67 3.59 -2.24
C GLU A 25 3.93 2.36 -1.71
N ILE A 26 4.61 1.62 -0.84
CA ILE A 26 4.15 0.33 -0.36
C ILE A 26 4.35 0.30 1.17
N PRO A 27 3.29 0.14 1.96
CA PRO A 27 1.89 0.04 1.52
C PRO A 27 1.36 1.37 0.92
N PRO A 28 0.45 1.31 -0.07
CA PRO A 28 -0.32 2.47 -0.50
C PRO A 28 -1.38 2.84 0.53
N ASP A 29 -1.87 4.08 0.43
CA ASP A 29 -3.13 4.45 1.09
C ASP A 29 -4.29 3.68 0.47
N LEU A 30 -5.22 3.20 1.30
CA LEU A 30 -6.43 2.52 0.86
C LEU A 30 -7.28 3.43 -0.06
N GLU A 31 -7.29 4.75 0.15
CA GLU A 31 -8.04 5.68 -0.69
C GLU A 31 -7.54 5.68 -2.14
N PHE A 32 -6.21 5.66 -2.36
CA PHE A 32 -5.65 5.55 -3.70
C PHE A 32 -5.98 4.21 -4.37
N VAL A 33 -6.02 3.13 -3.58
CA VAL A 33 -6.42 1.81 -4.09
C VAL A 33 -7.90 1.83 -4.50
N LYS A 34 -8.80 2.40 -3.68
CA LYS A 34 -10.22 2.58 -4.01
C LYS A 34 -10.40 3.35 -5.31
N ILE A 35 -9.77 4.51 -5.44
CA ILE A 35 -9.81 5.33 -6.66
C ILE A 35 -9.36 4.52 -7.88
N TYR A 36 -8.26 3.76 -7.77
CA TYR A 36 -7.77 2.94 -8.87
C TYR A 36 -8.77 1.85 -9.28
N PHE A 37 -9.35 1.12 -8.34
CA PHE A 37 -10.32 0.06 -8.64
C PHE A 37 -11.64 0.61 -9.18
N ASP A 38 -12.12 1.76 -8.67
CA ASP A 38 -13.30 2.44 -9.18
C ASP A 38 -13.11 2.90 -10.64
N GLN A 39 -11.95 3.46 -10.97
CA GLN A 39 -11.59 3.82 -12.35
C GLN A 39 -11.59 2.63 -13.32
N LYS A 40 -11.44 1.40 -12.81
CA LYS A 40 -11.50 0.16 -13.60
C LYS A 40 -12.89 -0.49 -13.60
N GLY A 41 -13.86 0.09 -12.89
CA GLY A 41 -15.19 -0.49 -12.70
C GLY A 41 -15.19 -1.71 -11.78
N CYS A 42 -14.18 -1.85 -10.93
CA CYS A 42 -13.94 -3.01 -10.07
C CYS A 42 -13.92 -2.67 -8.58
N GLY A 43 -14.55 -1.57 -8.15
CA GLY A 43 -14.54 -1.09 -6.76
C GLY A 43 -14.89 -2.16 -5.71
N HIS A 44 -15.78 -3.10 -6.06
CA HIS A 44 -16.16 -4.22 -5.20
C HIS A 44 -15.01 -5.21 -4.86
N LEU A 45 -13.91 -5.22 -5.62
CA LEU A 45 -12.74 -6.07 -5.36
C LEU A 45 -11.70 -5.41 -4.43
N THR A 46 -11.81 -4.10 -4.18
CA THR A 46 -10.79 -3.29 -3.50
C THR A 46 -10.41 -3.85 -2.13
N GLU A 47 -11.41 -4.06 -1.26
CA GLU A 47 -11.18 -4.50 0.12
C GLU A 47 -10.54 -5.90 0.15
N LYS A 48 -10.98 -6.80 -0.73
CA LYS A 48 -10.40 -8.14 -0.84
C LYS A 48 -8.93 -8.08 -1.26
N PHE A 49 -8.61 -7.30 -2.29
CA PHE A 49 -7.24 -7.09 -2.73
C PHE A 49 -6.36 -6.50 -1.61
N TYR A 50 -6.82 -5.42 -0.98
CA TYR A 50 -6.04 -4.71 0.03
C TYR A 50 -5.75 -5.57 1.26
N ASN A 51 -6.75 -6.36 1.71
CA ASN A 51 -6.58 -7.28 2.82
C ASN A 51 -5.59 -8.40 2.50
N GLU A 52 -5.66 -9.00 1.31
CA GLU A 52 -4.72 -10.06 0.91
C GLU A 52 -3.28 -9.54 0.80
N GLN A 53 -3.08 -8.35 0.21
CA GLN A 53 -1.74 -7.73 0.16
C GLN A 53 -1.23 -7.33 1.54
N SER A 54 -2.11 -6.84 2.42
CA SER A 54 -1.73 -6.49 3.79
C SER A 54 -1.31 -7.73 4.58
N ARG A 55 -2.02 -8.85 4.43
CA ARG A 55 -1.68 -10.14 5.05
C ARG A 55 -0.36 -10.72 4.54
N SER A 56 -0.05 -10.55 3.25
CA SER A 56 1.23 -10.98 2.68
C SER A 56 2.41 -10.07 3.06
N GLY A 57 2.13 -8.92 3.67
CA GLY A 57 3.11 -7.87 3.93
C GLY A 57 3.62 -7.22 2.65
N TRP A 58 2.75 -7.11 1.64
CA TRP A 58 3.07 -6.57 0.32
C TRP A 58 4.22 -7.30 -0.37
N LYS A 59 4.16 -8.63 -0.32
CA LYS A 59 5.10 -9.52 -0.98
C LYS A 59 4.39 -10.35 -2.05
N ASN A 60 5.12 -10.69 -3.11
CA ASN A 60 4.69 -11.64 -4.11
C ASN A 60 4.77 -13.09 -3.57
N ALA A 61 4.24 -14.04 -4.34
CA ALA A 61 4.20 -15.45 -3.95
C ALA A 61 5.59 -16.09 -3.72
N ARG A 62 6.67 -15.49 -4.26
CA ARG A 62 8.05 -15.92 -4.05
C ARG A 62 8.72 -15.24 -2.86
N GLY A 63 7.96 -14.46 -2.07
CA GLY A 63 8.45 -13.70 -0.92
C GLY A 63 9.17 -12.39 -1.27
N GLY A 64 9.27 -12.03 -2.55
CA GLY A 64 9.86 -10.77 -2.99
C GLY A 64 8.92 -9.59 -2.74
N LYS A 65 9.46 -8.41 -2.42
CA LYS A 65 8.64 -7.21 -2.21
C LYS A 65 7.92 -6.82 -3.49
N VAL A 66 6.62 -6.52 -3.39
CA VAL A 66 5.92 -5.77 -4.44
C VAL A 66 6.66 -4.44 -4.62
N ARG A 67 6.87 -4.01 -5.86
CA ARG A 67 7.51 -2.73 -6.19
C ARG A 67 6.53 -1.69 -6.72
N ASN A 68 5.41 -2.17 -7.25
CA ASN A 68 4.35 -1.36 -7.79
C ASN A 68 3.00 -2.00 -7.43
N TRP A 69 2.23 -1.35 -6.57
CA TRP A 69 0.93 -1.87 -6.15
C TRP A 69 -0.11 -1.80 -7.27
N LYS A 70 0.04 -0.89 -8.26
CA LYS A 70 -0.88 -0.80 -9.40
C LYS A 70 -0.70 -1.96 -10.38
N GLU A 71 0.53 -2.43 -10.55
CA GLU A 71 0.81 -3.67 -11.32
C GLU A 71 0.17 -4.87 -10.62
N ALA A 72 0.39 -5.03 -9.31
CA ALA A 72 -0.23 -6.08 -8.52
C ALA A 72 -1.77 -5.99 -8.54
N ALA A 73 -2.34 -4.78 -8.47
CA ALA A 73 -3.78 -4.57 -8.57
C ALA A 73 -4.32 -4.90 -9.96
N SER A 74 -3.59 -4.55 -11.04
CA SER A 74 -3.98 -4.89 -12.41
C SER A 74 -4.02 -6.40 -12.62
N GLU A 75 -3.01 -7.12 -12.13
CA GLU A 75 -2.96 -8.58 -12.17
C GLU A 75 -4.11 -9.20 -11.34
N TRP A 76 -4.36 -8.65 -10.15
CA TRP A 76 -5.46 -9.09 -9.31
C TRP A 76 -6.82 -8.94 -10.00
N ILE A 77 -7.09 -7.77 -10.60
CA ILE A 77 -8.32 -7.52 -11.34
C ILE A 77 -8.47 -8.51 -12.49
N PHE A 78 -7.40 -8.79 -13.23
CA PHE A 78 -7.44 -9.76 -14.33
C PHE A 78 -7.91 -11.16 -13.89
N TYR A 79 -7.47 -11.63 -12.72
CA TYR A 79 -7.84 -12.96 -12.21
C TYR A 79 -9.13 -13.01 -11.39
N ASN A 80 -9.66 -11.86 -10.94
CA ASN A 80 -10.81 -11.81 -10.02
C ASN A 80 -12.03 -11.04 -10.55
N ARG A 81 -11.97 -10.49 -11.77
CA ARG A 81 -13.11 -9.81 -12.42
C ARG A 81 -14.05 -10.79 -13.13
#